data_AF-A0A4C2EPE1-F1
#
_entry.id   AF-A0A4C2EPE1-F1
#
_cell.length_a   1.000
_cell.length_b   1.000
_cell.length_c   1.000
_cell.angle_alpha   90.00
_cell.angle_beta   90.00
_cell.angle_gamma   90.00
#
_symmetry.space_group_name_H-M   'P 1'
#
loop_
_entity.id
_entity.type
_entity.pdbx_description
1 polymer ?
#
loop_
_entity_poly.entity_id
_entity_poly.type
_entity_poly.pdbx_seq_one_letter_code
_entity_poly.pdbx_strand_id
1 'polypeptide(L)'
;MSDTEPPSFEEYDFDHGDRVCVDWTDGKGPLDEVVGTVSGISRSTGDVIVSVEADNDQYPDHSIYGGTHDCAPEWVEPREQS
;
A
#
# COMPACT_ATOMS: atom_id res chain seq x y z
N MET A 1 16.96 28.36 0.46
CA MET A 1 15.81 27.64 1.01
C MET A 1 15.36 26.73 -0.12
N SER A 2 15.70 25.44 -0.06
CA SER A 2 15.19 24.50 -1.06
C SER A 2 13.71 24.31 -0.78
N ASP A 3 12.88 24.83 -1.68
CA ASP A 3 11.45 24.58 -1.69
C ASP A 3 11.28 23.13 -2.16
N THR A 4 11.38 22.19 -1.23
CA THR A 4 10.97 20.81 -1.49
C THR A 4 9.48 20.77 -1.24
N GLU A 5 8.70 21.11 -2.27
CA GLU A 5 7.26 20.85 -2.28
C GLU A 5 7.06 19.36 -1.95
N PRO A 6 6.14 19.00 -1.03
CA PRO A 6 5.91 17.59 -0.70
C PRO A 6 5.44 16.87 -1.98
N PRO A 7 6.03 15.71 -2.32
CA PRO A 7 5.79 15.03 -3.59
C PRO A 7 4.30 14.88 -3.82
N SER A 8 3.76 15.53 -4.86
CA SER A 8 2.34 15.43 -5.23
C SER A 8 1.98 13.96 -5.43
N PHE A 9 0.81 13.52 -4.96
CA PHE A 9 0.38 12.12 -5.13
C PHE A 9 0.36 11.67 -6.61
N GLU A 10 0.35 12.62 -7.55
CA GLU A 10 0.53 12.44 -9.00
C GLU A 10 1.88 11.83 -9.42
N GLU A 11 2.84 11.61 -8.51
CA GLU A 11 4.14 11.00 -8.81
C GLU A 11 4.13 9.45 -8.74
N TYR A 12 3.06 8.84 -8.23
CA TYR A 12 2.98 7.38 -8.11
C TYR A 12 2.14 6.79 -9.25
N ASP A 13 2.55 5.62 -9.75
CA ASP A 13 1.86 4.88 -10.83
C ASP A 13 0.58 4.14 -10.36
N PHE A 14 0.04 4.50 -9.19
CA PHE A 14 -1.17 3.93 -8.62
C PHE A 14 -2.01 5.00 -7.91
N ASP A 15 -3.32 4.84 -7.96
CA ASP A 15 -4.30 5.68 -7.28
C ASP A 15 -5.30 4.83 -6.47
N HIS A 16 -6.23 5.50 -5.79
CA HIS A 16 -7.27 4.83 -5.03
C HIS A 16 -8.13 3.93 -5.93
N GLY A 17 -8.25 2.66 -5.55
CA GLY A 17 -8.98 1.63 -6.29
C GLY A 17 -8.10 0.77 -7.19
N ASP A 18 -6.83 1.10 -7.37
CA ASP A 18 -5.92 0.30 -8.16
C ASP A 18 -5.52 -1.00 -7.46
N ARG A 19 -5.23 -2.00 -8.30
CA ARG A 19 -4.73 -3.29 -7.84
C ARG A 19 -3.22 -3.21 -7.71
N VAL A 20 -2.72 -3.54 -6.53
CA VAL A 20 -1.29 -3.44 -6.22
C VAL A 20 -0.79 -4.70 -5.53
N CYS A 21 0.53 -4.85 -5.59
CA CYS A 21 1.31 -5.80 -4.82
C CYS A 21 2.17 -5.01 -3.83
N VAL A 22 2.20 -5.39 -2.57
CA VAL A 22 3.04 -4.75 -1.56
C VAL A 22 4.12 -5.72 -1.13
N ASP A 23 5.38 -5.34 -1.28
CA ASP A 23 6.48 -6.04 -0.62
C ASP A 23 6.34 -5.84 0.90
N TRP A 24 6.04 -6.93 1.60
CA TRP A 24 5.81 -6.95 3.04
C TRP A 24 6.93 -7.67 3.80
N THR A 25 8.08 -7.89 3.14
CA THR A 25 9.23 -8.61 3.69
C THR A 25 9.74 -7.97 4.98
N ASP A 26 9.79 -6.63 5.00
CA ASP A 26 10.16 -5.84 6.19
C ASP A 26 8.96 -5.47 7.10
N GLY A 27 7.75 -5.88 6.68
CA GLY A 27 6.50 -5.64 7.38
C GLY A 27 6.31 -6.50 8.63
N LYS A 28 5.23 -6.24 9.36
CA LYS A 28 4.78 -7.11 10.47
C LYS A 28 3.67 -8.00 9.97
N GLY A 29 3.94 -9.30 9.84
CA GLY A 29 2.93 -10.25 9.40
C GLY A 29 3.52 -11.61 9.06
N PRO A 30 2.66 -12.57 8.71
CA PRO A 30 3.08 -13.90 8.26
C PRO A 30 3.40 -13.98 6.76
N LEU A 31 3.13 -12.93 5.99
CA LEU A 31 3.35 -12.87 4.54
C LEU A 31 4.52 -11.95 4.23
N ASP A 32 5.30 -12.32 3.21
CA ASP A 32 6.33 -11.46 2.61
C ASP A 32 5.76 -10.57 1.50
N GLU A 33 4.53 -10.83 1.04
CA GLU A 33 3.83 -10.08 0.00
C GLU A 33 2.35 -9.92 0.37
N VAL A 34 1.78 -8.74 0.12
CA VAL A 34 0.35 -8.47 0.27
C VAL A 34 -0.22 -7.94 -1.04
N VAL A 35 -1.09 -8.70 -1.67
CA VAL A 35 -1.86 -8.31 -2.85
C VAL A 35 -3.17 -7.67 -2.43
N GLY A 36 -3.54 -6.54 -3.03
CA GLY A 36 -4.74 -5.87 -2.58
C GLY A 36 -5.12 -4.67 -3.41
N THR A 37 -6.15 -3.98 -2.95
CA THR A 37 -6.64 -2.76 -3.59
C THR A 37 -6.28 -1.55 -2.74
N VAL A 38 -5.75 -0.50 -3.38
CA VAL A 38 -5.48 0.77 -2.69
C VAL A 38 -6.79 1.34 -2.18
N SER A 39 -6.94 1.40 -0.86
CA SER A 39 -8.12 1.96 -0.18
C SER A 39 -7.92 3.41 0.25
N GLY A 40 -6.69 3.90 0.22
CA GLY A 40 -6.40 5.29 0.52
C GLY A 40 -4.92 5.64 0.36
N ILE A 41 -4.67 6.92 0.09
CA ILE A 41 -3.32 7.50 0.09
C ILE A 41 -3.40 8.75 0.96
N SER A 42 -2.55 8.83 1.97
CA SER A 42 -2.54 9.93 2.93
C SER A 42 -1.13 10.42 3.21
N ARG A 43 -1.00 11.66 3.71
CA ARG A 43 0.27 12.19 4.20
C ARG A 43 0.22 12.32 5.71
N SER A 44 1.21 11.76 6.39
CA SER A 44 1.37 11.87 7.84
C SER A 44 2.78 12.34 8.16
N THR A 45 2.92 13.48 8.84
CA THR A 45 4.21 14.03 9.32
C THR A 45 5.27 14.23 8.22
N GLY A 46 4.87 14.38 6.95
CA GLY A 46 5.77 14.55 5.81
C GLY A 46 6.00 13.28 4.99
N ASP A 47 5.59 12.12 5.51
CA ASP A 47 5.65 10.83 4.82
C ASP A 47 4.32 10.54 4.11
N VAL A 48 4.40 9.84 2.98
CA VAL A 48 3.24 9.30 2.26
C VAL A 48 2.98 7.89 2.77
N ILE A 49 1.72 7.62 3.12
CA ILE A 49 1.25 6.31 3.58
C ILE A 49 0.19 5.83 2.59
N VAL A 50 0.38 4.63 2.08
CA VAL A 50 -0.56 3.93 1.20
C VAL A 50 -1.27 2.86 2.01
N SER A 51 -2.60 2.95 2.05
CA SER A 51 -3.46 1.96 2.68
C SER A 51 -3.94 0.97 1.61
N VAL A 52 -3.64 -0.31 1.80
CA VAL A 52 -3.98 -1.39 0.87
C VAL A 52 -4.89 -2.39 1.57
N GLU A 53 -6.10 -2.58 1.08
CA GLU A 53 -7.00 -3.64 1.53
C GLU A 53 -6.57 -4.97 0.90
N ALA A 54 -6.05 -5.87 1.73
CA ALA A 54 -5.59 -7.19 1.31
C ALA A 54 -6.75 -8.06 0.81
N ASP A 55 -6.47 -8.88 -0.21
CA ASP A 55 -7.44 -9.87 -0.68
C ASP A 55 -7.89 -10.85 0.42
N ASN A 56 -9.17 -11.22 0.36
CA ASN A 56 -9.81 -12.11 1.34
C ASN A 56 -9.23 -13.53 1.35
N ASP A 57 -8.57 -13.97 0.27
CA ASP A 57 -7.97 -15.32 0.19
C ASP A 57 -6.53 -15.41 0.71
N GLN A 58 -5.88 -14.29 1.01
CA GLN A 58 -4.49 -14.29 1.51
C GLN A 58 -4.36 -14.67 2.98
N TYR A 59 -5.41 -14.45 3.76
CA TYR A 59 -5.42 -14.76 5.17
C TYR A 59 -6.56 -15.72 5.51
N PRO A 60 -6.39 -16.59 6.52
CA PRO A 60 -7.51 -17.36 7.05
C PRO A 60 -8.64 -16.44 7.50
N ASP A 61 -9.89 -16.91 7.36
CA ASP A 61 -11.06 -16.25 7.94
C ASP A 61 -10.80 -15.87 9.41
N HIS A 62 -11.13 -14.62 9.77
CA HIS A 62 -10.91 -14.03 11.09
C HIS A 62 -9.44 -13.86 11.50
N SER A 63 -8.50 -13.87 10.56
CA SER A 63 -7.11 -13.50 10.82
C SER A 63 -7.01 -12.07 11.34
N ILE A 64 -6.19 -11.87 12.38
CA ILE A 64 -5.84 -10.54 12.90
C ILE A 64 -4.99 -9.72 11.92
N TYR A 65 -4.40 -10.39 10.92
CA TYR A 65 -3.61 -9.77 9.87
C TYR A 65 -4.43 -9.52 8.59
N GLY A 66 -5.71 -9.91 8.55
CA GLY A 66 -6.58 -9.55 7.43
C GLY A 66 -7.00 -8.08 7.46
N GLY A 67 -7.41 -7.54 6.32
CA GLY A 67 -7.91 -6.17 6.18
C GLY A 67 -6.88 -5.20 5.60
N THR A 68 -6.86 -3.96 6.09
CA THR A 68 -6.07 -2.87 5.53
C THR A 68 -4.65 -2.82 6.10
N HIS A 69 -3.67 -2.67 5.21
CA HIS A 69 -2.25 -2.60 5.50
C HIS A 69 -1.72 -1.22 5.09
N ASP A 70 -1.08 -0.54 6.03
CA ASP A 70 -0.42 0.75 5.78
C ASP A 70 1.05 0.51 5.43
N CYS A 71 1.46 0.95 4.26
CA CYS A 71 2.82 0.79 3.74
C CYS A 71 3.39 2.10 3.17
N ALA A 72 4.71 2.13 3.03
CA ALA A 72 5.37 3.16 2.25
C ALA A 72 5.09 2.93 0.76
N PRO A 73 4.93 4.00 -0.04
CA PRO A 73 4.66 3.87 -1.47
C PRO A 73 5.77 3.15 -2.24
N GLU A 74 7.01 3.16 -1.73
CA GLU A 74 8.14 2.44 -2.33
C GLU A 74 8.03 0.91 -2.24
N TRP A 75 7.14 0.39 -1.39
CA TRP A 75 6.84 -1.06 -1.29
C TRP A 75 5.75 -1.49 -2.27
N VAL A 76 5.08 -0.53 -2.92
CA VAL A 76 3.88 -0.77 -3.73
C VAL A 76 4.25 -0.87 -5.20
N GLU A 77 3.94 -2.03 -5.78
CA GLU A 77 4.06 -2.29 -7.21
C GLU A 77 2.67 -2.38 -7.86
N PRO A 78 2.33 -1.49 -8.81
CA PRO A 78 1.07 -1.59 -9.56
C PRO A 78 0.98 -2.93 -10.29
N ARG A 79 -0.17 -3.60 -10.19
CA ARG A 79 -0.46 -4.80 -10.99
C ARG A 79 -1.40 -4.44 -12.13
N GLU A 80 -0.95 -4.66 -13.35
CA GLU A 80 -1.83 -4.57 -14.52
C GLU A 80 -2.98 -5.57 -14.38
N GLN A 81 -4.22 -5.08 -14.40
CA GLN A 81 -5.38 -5.95 -14.55
C GLN A 81 -5.39 -6.45 -16.00
N SER A 82 -4.92 -7.69 -16.23
CA SER A 82 -5.02 -8.39 -17.52
C SER A 82 -6.44 -8.87 -17.82
#